data_AF-A0A0D0AMY5-F1
#
_entry.id   AF-A0A0D0AMY5-F1
#
_cell.length_a   1.000
_cell.length_b   1.000
_cell.length_c   1.000
_cell.angle_alpha   90.00
_cell.angle_beta   90.00
_cell.angle_gamma   90.00
#
_symmetry.space_group_name_H-M   'P 1'
#
loop_
_entity.id
_entity.type
_entity.pdbx_description
1 polymer ?
#
loop_
_entity_poly.entity_id
_entity_poly.type
_entity_poly.pdbx_seq_one_letter_code
_entity_poly.pdbx_strand_id
1 'polypeptide(L)'
;MKFRQYIAHLSDPGINIGPPLQNVQPGTSSVQPGNAPPVQYYILPILDETGKQVVFRQVARNLHAAPSIVPIQSLHHTPAAAELKQQKLKKSWRELSSFDLSNPAKLTSFVPLDPQPLSGTSLGAGAIATSILNMEGGEWDSWANGCFWDDVTHEEFTQTKNLGVHWATKNSSFRNGKGSVHSSTVDGAKVTAKKCLGVIACSNESCGAIFCPRVSPENLAKQQARLEYHPCESRSYLIRYGQIGNDISTLRYQYINGPPHSHSRIPDIAHTTAAEDKRFKAAYESCPKATPTQIMAGAPAPNGYGPGVAELGHEFHNQDYTGYLFGLIHGSVLHCNGLLQLPT
;
A
#
# COMPACT_ATOMS: atom_id res chain seq x y z
N MET A 1 -4.20 13.97 -45.19
CA MET A 1 -3.90 14.86 -44.05
C MET A 1 -2.60 14.43 -43.42
N LYS A 2 -1.56 15.27 -43.49
CA LYS A 2 -0.23 15.05 -42.92
C LYS A 2 -0.12 15.88 -41.64
N PHE A 3 0.32 15.29 -40.53
CA PHE A 3 0.85 16.07 -39.42
C PHE A 3 2.20 15.48 -39.00
N ARG A 4 3.23 16.32 -39.14
CA ARG A 4 4.62 16.04 -38.79
C ARG A 4 4.91 16.57 -37.37
N GLN A 5 5.84 15.85 -36.75
CA GLN A 5 6.70 16.15 -35.61
C GLN A 5 6.92 17.63 -35.25
N TYR A 6 6.95 17.90 -33.94
CA TYR A 6 7.71 18.98 -33.35
C TYR A 6 8.75 18.38 -32.40
N ILE A 7 10.03 18.64 -32.66
CA ILE A 7 11.16 18.44 -31.74
C ILE A 7 11.54 19.81 -31.18
N ALA A 8 11.76 19.85 -29.87
CA ALA A 8 12.23 20.99 -29.12
C ALA A 8 13.72 21.25 -29.35
N HIS A 9 14.08 22.53 -29.47
CA HIS A 9 15.42 23.03 -29.19
C HIS A 9 15.29 24.44 -28.64
N LEU A 10 15.61 24.62 -27.35
CA LEU A 10 16.23 25.84 -26.86
C LEU A 10 17.24 25.43 -25.78
N SER A 11 18.50 25.62 -26.13
CA SER A 11 19.65 25.64 -25.24
C SER A 11 19.81 27.06 -24.71
N ASP A 12 20.10 27.23 -23.43
CA ASP A 12 20.96 28.33 -22.97
C ASP A 12 21.65 27.95 -21.65
N PRO A 13 22.99 28.14 -21.50
CA PRO A 13 23.72 27.83 -20.29
C PRO A 13 24.06 29.09 -19.48
N GLY A 14 24.09 28.95 -18.15
CA GLY A 14 24.98 29.75 -17.32
C GLY A 14 24.31 30.56 -16.23
N ILE A 15 24.43 30.08 -14.98
CA ILE A 15 24.48 30.95 -13.80
C ILE A 15 25.64 30.47 -12.90
N ASN A 16 26.54 31.42 -12.62
CA ASN A 16 27.68 31.35 -11.72
C ASN A 16 27.24 31.18 -10.25
N ILE A 17 27.90 30.29 -9.52
CA ILE A 17 27.76 30.13 -8.06
C ILE A 17 28.92 30.87 -7.38
N GLY A 18 28.61 31.84 -6.52
CA GLY A 18 29.57 32.54 -5.64
C GLY A 18 29.95 31.73 -4.39
N PRO A 19 31.02 32.12 -3.67
CA PRO A 19 31.65 31.32 -2.61
C PRO A 19 30.88 31.35 -1.27
N PRO A 20 31.16 30.39 -0.36
CA PRO A 20 30.37 30.20 0.86
C PRO A 20 30.72 31.20 1.97
N LEU A 21 29.69 31.61 2.72
CA LEU A 21 29.79 32.44 3.92
C LEU A 21 30.33 31.64 5.12
N GLN A 22 31.20 32.31 5.88
CA GLN A 22 31.95 31.81 7.03
C GLN A 22 31.12 31.63 8.31
N ASN A 23 31.61 30.70 9.13
CA ASN A 23 31.20 30.38 10.50
C ASN A 23 31.18 31.59 11.44
N VAL A 24 30.14 31.68 12.27
CA VAL A 24 30.11 32.51 13.49
C VAL A 24 30.05 31.59 14.71
N GLN A 25 31.01 31.75 15.63
CA GLN A 25 31.04 31.07 16.94
C GLN A 25 30.06 31.73 17.94
N PRO A 26 29.47 30.99 18.89
CA PRO A 26 28.74 31.57 20.01
C PRO A 26 29.61 31.74 21.27
N GLY A 27 29.40 32.86 21.95
CA GLY A 27 29.99 33.22 23.23
C GLY A 27 29.39 32.47 24.42
N THR A 28 30.23 32.33 25.45
CA THR A 28 30.04 31.67 26.75
C THR A 28 29.19 32.47 27.73
N SER A 29 28.25 31.81 28.41
CA SER A 29 27.70 32.25 29.72
C SER A 29 27.31 31.04 30.57
N SER A 30 27.86 30.99 31.78
CA SER A 30 27.75 29.93 32.80
C SER A 30 26.60 30.17 33.78
N VAL A 31 25.76 29.17 34.05
CA VAL A 31 25.18 28.82 35.39
C VAL A 31 24.71 27.35 35.33
N GLN A 32 25.20 26.48 36.21
CA GLN A 32 24.68 25.11 36.46
C GLN A 32 23.59 25.15 37.56
N PRO A 33 22.55 24.29 37.49
CA PRO A 33 22.62 22.99 38.18
C PRO A 33 21.88 21.81 37.50
N GLY A 34 22.33 20.58 37.79
CA GLY A 34 21.54 19.34 37.66
C GLY A 34 21.97 18.41 36.52
N ASN A 35 22.94 17.54 36.78
CA ASN A 35 23.44 16.55 35.83
C ASN A 35 22.39 15.47 35.48
N ALA A 36 21.77 15.64 34.31
CA ALA A 36 21.35 14.53 33.45
C ALA A 36 22.03 14.75 32.09
N PRO A 37 22.59 13.71 31.44
CA PRO A 37 23.25 13.89 30.15
C PRO A 37 22.25 14.46 29.13
N PRO A 38 22.59 15.54 28.41
CA PRO A 38 21.71 16.09 27.39
C PRO A 38 21.55 15.03 26.30
N VAL A 39 20.32 14.57 26.10
CA VAL A 39 19.98 13.75 24.93
C VAL A 39 20.12 14.65 23.70
N GLN A 40 21.23 14.51 22.97
CA GLN A 40 21.41 15.15 21.68
C GLN A 40 20.49 14.45 20.67
N TYR A 41 19.45 15.14 20.23
CA TYR A 41 18.67 14.74 19.07
C TYR A 41 19.28 15.40 17.84
N TYR A 42 19.76 14.59 16.89
CA TYR A 42 20.04 15.07 15.53
C TYR A 42 18.71 15.26 14.82
N ILE A 43 18.19 16.49 14.84
CA ILE A 43 17.03 16.86 14.04
C ILE A 43 17.53 17.16 12.64
N LEU A 44 17.34 16.22 11.72
CA LEU A 44 17.57 16.47 10.29
C LEU A 44 16.49 17.44 9.79
N PRO A 45 16.86 18.54 9.10
CA PRO A 45 15.89 19.47 8.56
C PRO A 45 15.04 18.77 7.48
N ILE A 46 13.72 18.77 7.67
CA ILE A 46 12.77 18.39 6.61
C ILE A 46 12.45 19.67 5.84
N LEU A 47 12.81 19.69 4.55
CA LEU A 47 12.44 20.77 3.65
C LEU A 47 11.12 20.42 2.97
N ASP A 48 10.21 21.38 2.85
CA ASP A 48 9.03 21.24 2.00
C ASP A 48 9.40 21.28 0.50
N GLU A 49 8.40 21.10 -0.36
CA GLU A 49 8.55 21.14 -1.82
C GLU A 49 9.07 22.47 -2.37
N THR A 50 9.06 23.53 -1.56
CA THR A 50 9.61 24.85 -1.90
C THR A 50 11.03 25.07 -1.37
N GLY A 51 11.59 24.06 -0.68
CA GLY A 51 12.90 24.16 -0.03
C GLY A 51 12.87 24.90 1.31
N LYS A 52 11.70 25.16 1.91
CA LYS A 52 11.60 25.80 3.23
C LYS A 52 11.65 24.76 4.34
N GLN A 53 12.43 25.07 5.37
CA GLN A 53 12.59 24.19 6.53
C GLN A 53 11.33 24.17 7.39
N VAL A 54 10.77 22.99 7.60
CA VAL A 54 9.64 22.76 8.51
C VAL A 54 10.20 22.21 9.82
N VAL A 55 10.01 22.97 10.91
CA VAL A 55 10.46 22.58 12.25
C VAL A 55 9.28 22.09 13.06
N PHE A 56 9.28 20.82 13.43
CA PHE A 56 8.29 20.26 14.36
C PHE A 56 8.76 20.48 15.80
N ARG A 57 7.97 21.22 16.58
CA ARG A 57 8.21 21.41 18.02
C ARG A 57 7.47 20.32 18.79
N GLN A 58 8.22 19.39 19.38
CA GLN A 58 7.64 18.45 20.34
C GLN A 58 7.30 19.21 21.63
N VAL A 59 6.04 19.18 22.05
CA VAL A 59 5.60 19.72 23.34
C VAL A 59 5.53 18.56 24.32
N ALA A 60 6.39 18.55 25.32
CA ALA A 60 6.31 17.59 26.42
C ALA A 60 5.02 17.84 27.23
N ARG A 61 4.18 16.83 27.38
CA ARG A 61 3.08 16.85 28.36
C ARG A 61 3.60 16.33 29.69
N ASN A 62 3.60 17.19 30.70
CA ASN A 62 3.83 16.83 32.09
C ASN A 62 2.71 15.89 32.59
N LEU A 63 3.08 14.70 33.02
CA LEU A 63 2.26 13.83 33.87
C LEU A 63 3.05 13.57 35.15
N HIS A 64 2.77 14.34 36.20
CA HIS A 64 3.19 14.02 37.57
C HIS A 64 1.95 13.77 38.43
N ALA A 65 1.88 12.58 39.01
CA ALA A 65 1.45 12.37 40.39
C ALA A 65 1.97 11.01 40.87
N ALA A 66 2.87 11.02 41.85
CA ALA A 66 3.32 9.84 42.57
C ALA A 66 2.31 9.46 43.66
N PRO A 67 2.07 8.18 43.97
CA PRO A 67 1.43 7.80 45.21
C PRO A 67 2.45 7.50 46.31
N SER A 68 2.14 8.07 47.48
CA SER A 68 2.76 7.91 48.78
C SER A 68 2.71 6.46 49.29
N ILE A 69 3.79 6.02 49.95
CA ILE A 69 3.90 4.75 50.69
C ILE A 69 3.44 5.00 52.13
N VAL A 70 2.50 4.18 52.62
CA VAL A 70 2.22 3.99 54.05
C VAL A 70 2.17 2.48 54.33
N PRO A 71 2.83 1.96 55.38
CA PRO A 71 2.70 0.55 55.76
C PRO A 71 1.51 0.37 56.71
N ILE A 72 0.83 -0.79 56.69
CA ILE A 72 0.27 -1.47 57.88
C ILE A 72 -0.35 -2.83 57.50
N GLN A 73 0.20 -3.86 58.16
CA GLN A 73 -0.37 -5.05 58.81
C GLN A 73 -1.26 -6.06 58.07
N SER A 74 -0.86 -7.32 58.32
CA SER A 74 -1.48 -8.60 58.04
C SER A 74 -2.80 -8.82 58.78
N LEU A 75 -3.82 -9.33 58.08
CA LEU A 75 -4.90 -10.13 58.67
C LEU A 75 -5.62 -10.99 57.62
N HIS A 76 -6.16 -12.10 58.11
CA HIS A 76 -6.50 -13.36 57.45
C HIS A 76 -7.64 -13.37 56.40
N HIS A 77 -7.59 -14.44 55.60
CA HIS A 77 -8.38 -14.82 54.42
C HIS A 77 -9.91 -14.96 54.55
N THR A 78 -10.60 -14.60 53.46
CA THR A 78 -11.80 -15.30 52.94
C THR A 78 -11.82 -15.15 51.40
N PRO A 79 -12.14 -16.19 50.59
CA PRO A 79 -12.01 -16.09 49.14
C PRO A 79 -13.30 -15.54 48.51
N ALA A 80 -13.26 -14.26 48.10
CA ALA A 80 -14.27 -13.68 47.22
C ALA A 80 -13.87 -13.92 45.75
N ALA A 81 -14.83 -14.35 44.94
CA ALA A 81 -14.67 -14.63 43.52
C ALA A 81 -13.98 -13.46 42.80
N ALA A 82 -12.77 -13.74 42.30
CA ALA A 82 -12.00 -12.79 41.52
C ALA A 82 -12.68 -12.57 40.17
N GLU A 83 -13.46 -11.50 40.09
CA GLU A 83 -13.94 -10.93 38.84
C GLU A 83 -12.72 -10.49 38.03
N LEU A 84 -12.34 -11.31 37.05
CA LEU A 84 -11.22 -11.06 36.15
C LEU A 84 -11.57 -9.86 35.27
N LYS A 85 -11.32 -8.64 35.75
CA LYS A 85 -11.31 -7.44 34.93
C LYS A 85 -10.23 -7.61 33.87
N GLN A 86 -10.60 -8.16 32.72
CA GLN A 86 -9.80 -8.08 31.51
C GLN A 86 -9.57 -6.61 31.22
N GLN A 87 -8.44 -6.08 31.67
CA GLN A 87 -7.90 -4.83 31.16
C GLN A 87 -7.65 -5.09 29.67
N LYS A 88 -8.60 -4.66 28.84
CA LYS A 88 -8.41 -4.50 27.40
C LYS A 88 -7.22 -3.55 27.26
N LEU A 89 -6.03 -4.12 27.10
CA LEU A 89 -4.84 -3.37 26.78
C LEU A 89 -5.20 -2.58 25.52
N LYS A 90 -5.21 -1.25 25.62
CA LYS A 90 -5.37 -0.38 24.46
C LYS A 90 -4.16 -0.65 23.57
N LYS A 91 -4.30 -1.58 22.62
CA LYS A 91 -3.31 -1.77 21.56
C LYS A 91 -3.08 -0.40 20.96
N SER A 92 -1.83 0.03 21.01
CA SER A 92 -1.44 1.30 20.41
C SER A 92 -1.80 1.23 18.94
N TRP A 93 -2.36 2.29 18.36
CA TRP A 93 -2.56 2.38 16.91
C TRP A 93 -1.24 2.22 16.13
N ARG A 94 -0.08 2.23 16.80
CA ARG A 94 1.23 1.90 16.22
C ARG A 94 1.56 0.40 16.21
N GLU A 95 0.79 -0.43 16.90
CA GLU A 95 0.86 -1.91 16.90
C GLU A 95 -0.14 -2.51 15.89
N LEU A 96 -0.40 -1.79 14.80
CA LEU A 96 -1.09 -2.37 13.64
C LEU A 96 -0.32 -3.61 13.20
N SER A 97 -1.06 -4.64 12.78
CA SER A 97 -0.54 -5.88 12.20
C SER A 97 0.69 -5.57 11.37
N SER A 98 1.87 -5.98 11.88
CA SER A 98 3.15 -5.69 11.28
C SER A 98 3.06 -6.01 9.80
N PHE A 99 3.11 -4.98 8.95
CA PHE A 99 3.04 -5.16 7.51
C PHE A 99 4.05 -6.22 7.13
N ASP A 100 3.63 -7.20 6.33
CA ASP A 100 4.52 -8.29 5.93
C ASP A 100 5.60 -7.72 5.00
N LEU A 101 6.70 -7.30 5.61
CA LEU A 101 7.91 -6.80 4.96
C LEU A 101 8.95 -7.93 4.84
N SER A 102 8.51 -9.20 4.84
CA SER A 102 9.41 -10.32 4.55
C SER A 102 10.16 -10.07 3.24
N ASN A 103 11.46 -10.36 3.24
CA ASN A 103 12.32 -10.22 2.08
C ASN A 103 13.10 -11.53 1.87
N PRO A 104 12.77 -12.33 0.84
CA PRO A 104 11.74 -12.09 -0.18
C PRO A 104 10.32 -12.18 0.41
N ALA A 105 9.35 -11.59 -0.29
CA ALA A 105 7.95 -11.64 0.13
C ALA A 105 7.41 -13.08 0.19
N LYS A 106 6.50 -13.34 1.13
CA LYS A 106 5.80 -14.62 1.27
C LYS A 106 5.10 -15.01 -0.04
N LEU A 107 5.19 -16.29 -0.40
CA LEU A 107 4.43 -16.87 -1.51
C LEU A 107 2.93 -16.89 -1.20
N THR A 108 2.12 -16.71 -2.24
CA THR A 108 0.67 -16.91 -2.13
C THR A 108 0.40 -18.38 -1.82
N SER A 109 -0.39 -18.61 -0.77
CA SER A 109 -0.83 -19.94 -0.39
C SER A 109 -2.09 -20.30 -1.19
N PHE A 110 -2.06 -21.45 -1.87
CA PHE A 110 -3.20 -21.94 -2.64
C PHE A 110 -3.19 -23.47 -2.74
N VAL A 111 -4.33 -24.05 -3.08
CA VAL A 111 -4.49 -25.48 -3.37
C VAL A 111 -4.49 -25.70 -4.89
N PRO A 112 -3.53 -26.47 -5.45
CA PRO A 112 -3.53 -26.81 -6.87
C PRO A 112 -4.81 -27.52 -7.32
N LEU A 113 -5.25 -27.28 -8.56
CA LEU A 113 -6.31 -28.07 -9.18
C LEU A 113 -5.84 -29.52 -9.43
N ASP A 114 -6.74 -30.49 -9.28
CA ASP A 114 -6.47 -31.89 -9.60
C ASP A 114 -7.64 -32.47 -10.41
N PRO A 115 -7.44 -32.90 -11.67
CA PRO A 115 -6.17 -32.90 -12.41
C PRO A 115 -5.71 -31.49 -12.81
N GLN A 116 -4.40 -31.33 -13.06
CA GLN A 116 -3.82 -30.09 -13.59
C GLN A 116 -4.21 -29.89 -15.07
N PRO A 117 -5.05 -28.89 -15.41
CA PRO A 117 -5.37 -28.59 -16.80
C PRO A 117 -4.16 -28.08 -17.58
N LEU A 118 -4.22 -28.19 -18.91
CA LEU A 118 -3.26 -27.54 -19.80
C LEU A 118 -3.55 -26.04 -19.87
N SER A 119 -2.53 -25.20 -19.69
CA SER A 119 -2.66 -23.74 -19.77
C SER A 119 -3.11 -23.24 -21.15
N GLY A 120 -2.82 -24.02 -22.20
CA GLY A 120 -3.08 -23.62 -23.59
C GLY A 120 -2.18 -22.49 -24.08
N THR A 121 -1.11 -22.15 -23.36
CA THR A 121 -0.13 -21.13 -23.76
C THR A 121 1.26 -21.39 -23.16
N SER A 122 2.31 -21.01 -23.90
CA SER A 122 3.70 -21.10 -23.42
C SER A 122 4.03 -20.09 -22.31
N LEU A 123 3.20 -19.07 -22.10
CA LEU A 123 3.42 -18.04 -21.07
C LEU A 123 3.31 -18.61 -19.65
N GLY A 124 2.53 -19.68 -19.47
CA GLY A 124 2.33 -20.37 -18.19
C GLY A 124 3.25 -21.58 -18.01
N ALA A 125 4.37 -21.67 -18.71
CA ALA A 125 5.29 -22.80 -18.57
C ALA A 125 5.76 -22.95 -17.11
N GLY A 126 5.42 -24.07 -16.48
CA GLY A 126 5.75 -24.35 -15.08
C GLY A 126 4.83 -23.68 -14.04
N ALA A 127 3.81 -22.93 -14.47
CA ALA A 127 2.81 -22.38 -13.58
C ALA A 127 1.78 -23.46 -13.19
N ILE A 128 1.44 -23.50 -11.90
CA ILE A 128 0.46 -24.45 -11.35
C ILE A 128 -0.95 -23.88 -11.50
N ALA A 129 -1.88 -24.66 -12.04
CA ALA A 129 -3.27 -24.25 -12.15
C ALA A 129 -3.93 -24.23 -10.77
N THR A 130 -4.62 -23.14 -10.45
CA THR A 130 -5.42 -22.94 -9.23
C THR A 130 -6.75 -22.27 -9.60
N SER A 131 -7.59 -21.99 -8.61
CA SER A 131 -8.73 -21.08 -8.70
C SER A 131 -8.69 -20.06 -7.55
N ILE A 132 -9.41 -18.95 -7.69
CA ILE A 132 -9.59 -17.94 -6.64
C ILE A 132 -10.15 -18.59 -5.35
N LEU A 133 -11.09 -19.52 -5.49
CA LEU A 133 -11.67 -20.25 -4.36
C LEU A 133 -10.65 -21.12 -3.61
N ASN A 134 -9.59 -21.54 -4.29
CA ASN A 134 -8.51 -22.33 -3.71
C ASN A 134 -7.37 -21.48 -3.12
N MET A 135 -7.43 -20.15 -3.24
CA MET A 135 -6.48 -19.25 -2.56
C MET A 135 -6.82 -19.13 -1.07
N GLU A 136 -5.85 -18.72 -0.25
CA GLU A 136 -6.06 -18.47 1.18
C GLU A 136 -7.23 -17.49 1.40
N GLY A 137 -8.26 -17.94 2.12
CA GLY A 137 -9.47 -17.16 2.36
C GLY A 137 -10.53 -17.22 1.25
N GLY A 138 -10.27 -17.91 0.14
CA GLY A 138 -11.20 -18.01 -1.00
C GLY A 138 -11.41 -16.68 -1.73
N GLU A 139 -10.46 -15.76 -1.62
CA GLU A 139 -10.50 -14.43 -2.21
C GLU A 139 -9.21 -14.16 -3.00
N TRP A 140 -9.27 -13.20 -3.93
CA TRP A 140 -8.11 -12.80 -4.72
C TRP A 140 -7.03 -12.16 -3.83
N ASP A 141 -5.83 -12.73 -3.84
CA ASP A 141 -4.66 -12.15 -3.18
C ASP A 141 -4.07 -11.01 -4.02
N SER A 142 -4.33 -9.76 -3.62
CA SER A 142 -3.73 -8.59 -4.27
C SER A 142 -2.20 -8.51 -4.14
N TRP A 143 -1.57 -9.38 -3.34
CA TRP A 143 -0.12 -9.60 -3.29
C TRP A 143 0.32 -10.92 -3.94
N ALA A 144 -0.46 -11.42 -4.92
CA ALA A 144 -0.18 -12.62 -5.72
C ALA A 144 1.33 -12.82 -5.99
N ASN A 145 1.89 -13.93 -5.50
CA ASN A 145 3.32 -14.22 -5.52
C ASN A 145 3.59 -15.71 -5.74
N GLY A 146 4.44 -16.04 -6.73
CA GLY A 146 4.77 -17.40 -7.13
C GLY A 146 4.12 -17.85 -8.45
N CYS A 147 4.61 -18.95 -9.01
CA CYS A 147 4.23 -19.43 -10.35
C CYS A 147 2.89 -20.18 -10.34
N PHE A 148 1.80 -19.48 -10.62
CA PHE A 148 0.47 -20.08 -10.75
C PHE A 148 -0.33 -19.44 -11.89
N TRP A 149 -1.41 -20.09 -12.30
CA TRP A 149 -2.37 -19.49 -13.22
C TRP A 149 -3.80 -19.88 -12.84
N ASP A 150 -4.75 -19.06 -13.29
CA ASP A 150 -6.17 -19.19 -13.00
C ASP A 150 -7.01 -18.77 -14.22
N ASP A 151 -8.07 -19.52 -14.51
CA ASP A 151 -9.08 -19.17 -15.52
C ASP A 151 -10.25 -18.50 -14.81
N VAL A 152 -10.49 -17.24 -15.13
CA VAL A 152 -11.43 -16.35 -14.42
C VAL A 152 -12.57 -15.95 -15.35
N THR A 153 -13.80 -16.01 -14.86
CA THR A 153 -14.99 -15.51 -15.56
C THR A 153 -15.04 -13.98 -15.56
N HIS A 154 -15.87 -13.37 -16.41
CA HIS A 154 -16.07 -11.92 -16.38
C HIS A 154 -16.65 -11.41 -15.05
N GLU A 155 -17.54 -12.19 -14.44
CA GLU A 155 -18.12 -11.88 -13.14
C GLU A 155 -17.04 -11.85 -12.05
N GLU A 156 -16.26 -12.91 -11.91
CA GLU A 156 -15.15 -12.99 -10.93
C GLU A 156 -14.10 -11.89 -11.18
N PHE A 157 -13.76 -11.63 -12.44
CA PHE A 157 -12.85 -10.55 -12.81
C PHE A 157 -13.35 -9.19 -12.30
N THR A 158 -14.65 -8.92 -12.44
CA THR A 158 -15.26 -7.67 -11.96
C THR A 158 -15.31 -7.64 -10.42
N GLN A 159 -15.72 -8.74 -9.79
CA GLN A 159 -15.82 -8.87 -8.33
C GLN A 159 -14.45 -8.69 -7.65
N THR A 160 -13.36 -9.11 -8.30
CA THR A 160 -11.98 -8.98 -7.79
C THR A 160 -11.31 -7.66 -8.15
N LYS A 161 -12.09 -6.65 -8.57
CA LYS A 161 -11.59 -5.35 -9.04
C LYS A 161 -10.55 -5.51 -10.15
N ASN A 162 -10.89 -6.32 -11.15
CA ASN A 162 -10.09 -6.57 -12.35
C ASN A 162 -8.75 -7.28 -12.06
N LEU A 163 -8.72 -8.16 -11.04
CA LEU A 163 -7.51 -8.83 -10.56
C LEU A 163 -6.40 -7.81 -10.22
N GLY A 164 -6.78 -6.77 -9.47
CA GLY A 164 -5.87 -5.71 -9.01
C GLY A 164 -4.75 -6.28 -8.14
N VAL A 165 -3.52 -5.85 -8.40
CA VAL A 165 -2.34 -6.24 -7.61
C VAL A 165 -1.68 -5.01 -7.01
N HIS A 166 -1.20 -5.13 -5.78
CA HIS A 166 -0.54 -4.07 -5.02
C HIS A 166 0.96 -3.96 -5.34
N TRP A 167 1.51 -4.90 -6.11
CA TRP A 167 2.85 -4.77 -6.66
C TRP A 167 2.97 -3.51 -7.54
N ALA A 168 4.03 -2.73 -7.33
CA ALA A 168 4.41 -1.67 -8.25
C ALA A 168 4.72 -2.29 -9.60
N THR A 169 3.83 -2.08 -10.58
CA THR A 169 3.93 -2.72 -11.89
C THR A 169 3.90 -1.70 -13.01
N LYS A 170 4.59 -2.03 -14.10
CA LYS A 170 4.47 -1.32 -15.37
C LYS A 170 3.71 -2.19 -16.34
N ASN A 171 2.62 -1.66 -16.86
CA ASN A 171 1.82 -2.30 -17.88
C ASN A 171 2.51 -2.22 -19.24
N SER A 172 2.44 -3.30 -20.01
CA SER A 172 2.90 -3.37 -21.39
C SER A 172 1.98 -4.26 -22.20
N SER A 173 1.85 -3.96 -23.49
CA SER A 173 1.11 -4.82 -24.41
C SER A 173 2.03 -5.93 -24.90
N PHE A 174 1.62 -7.19 -24.73
CA PHE A 174 2.40 -8.31 -25.25
C PHE A 174 2.27 -8.37 -26.78
N ARG A 175 3.35 -8.75 -27.49
CA ARG A 175 3.43 -8.77 -28.97
C ARG A 175 2.92 -7.48 -29.63
N ASN A 176 3.24 -6.31 -29.07
CA ASN A 176 2.77 -5.00 -29.54
C ASN A 176 1.25 -4.87 -29.61
N GLY A 177 0.54 -5.56 -28.71
CA GLY A 177 -0.91 -5.52 -28.62
C GLY A 177 -1.62 -6.31 -29.73
N LYS A 178 -0.93 -7.21 -30.44
CA LYS A 178 -1.57 -8.17 -31.34
C LYS A 178 -2.45 -9.15 -30.55
N GLY A 179 -3.36 -9.81 -31.27
CA GLY A 179 -4.34 -10.74 -30.70
C GLY A 179 -5.74 -10.13 -30.59
N SER A 180 -6.73 -10.97 -30.34
CA SER A 180 -8.16 -10.59 -30.33
C SER A 180 -8.86 -11.13 -29.09
N VAL A 181 -9.72 -10.30 -28.49
CA VAL A 181 -10.64 -10.74 -27.43
C VAL A 181 -11.69 -11.74 -27.94
N HIS A 182 -11.95 -11.76 -29.24
CA HIS A 182 -12.86 -12.72 -29.89
C HIS A 182 -12.17 -14.04 -30.29
N SER A 183 -10.87 -14.21 -29.99
CA SER A 183 -10.21 -15.48 -30.28
C SER A 183 -10.82 -16.60 -29.45
N SER A 184 -11.09 -17.75 -30.06
CA SER A 184 -11.54 -18.95 -29.36
C SER A 184 -10.40 -19.66 -28.60
N THR A 185 -9.16 -19.19 -28.73
CA THR A 185 -7.96 -19.82 -28.17
C THR A 185 -7.12 -18.81 -27.39
N VAL A 186 -6.41 -19.28 -26.38
CA VAL A 186 -5.49 -18.47 -25.56
C VAL A 186 -4.32 -17.93 -26.41
N ASP A 187 -3.82 -18.70 -27.38
CA ASP A 187 -2.69 -18.27 -28.24
C ASP A 187 -3.04 -17.11 -29.18
N GLY A 188 -4.29 -17.01 -29.63
CA GLY A 188 -4.79 -15.90 -30.46
C GLY A 188 -5.34 -14.72 -29.66
N ALA A 189 -5.32 -14.80 -28.34
CA ALA A 189 -5.98 -13.88 -27.42
C ALA A 189 -5.29 -12.51 -27.31
N LYS A 190 -6.00 -11.54 -26.71
CA LYS A 190 -5.42 -10.25 -26.34
C LYS A 190 -4.68 -10.38 -25.01
N VAL A 191 -3.38 -10.13 -25.01
CA VAL A 191 -2.53 -10.30 -23.81
C VAL A 191 -1.96 -8.97 -23.32
N THR A 192 -2.15 -8.69 -22.03
CA THR A 192 -1.48 -7.60 -21.30
C THR A 192 -0.45 -8.21 -20.36
N ALA A 193 0.76 -7.64 -20.30
CA ALA A 193 1.79 -8.05 -19.36
C ALA A 193 2.06 -6.94 -18.34
N LYS A 194 2.20 -7.32 -17.07
CA LYS A 194 2.59 -6.43 -15.98
C LYS A 194 3.98 -6.84 -15.50
N LYS A 195 4.99 -5.97 -15.66
CA LYS A 195 6.33 -6.20 -15.10
C LYS A 195 6.41 -5.55 -13.73
N CYS A 196 6.84 -6.28 -12.71
CA CYS A 196 7.15 -5.69 -11.43
C CYS A 196 8.32 -4.72 -11.54
N LEU A 197 8.18 -3.53 -10.97
CA LEU A 197 9.23 -2.53 -10.94
C LEU A 197 10.23 -2.76 -9.79
N GLY A 198 9.98 -3.72 -8.90
CA GLY A 198 10.80 -3.95 -7.72
C GLY A 198 10.49 -2.97 -6.60
N VAL A 199 11.50 -2.60 -5.81
CA VAL A 199 11.37 -1.64 -4.71
C VAL A 199 12.54 -0.67 -4.68
N ILE A 200 12.33 0.45 -4.01
CA ILE A 200 13.40 1.37 -3.65
C ILE A 200 13.58 1.29 -2.13
N ALA A 201 14.77 0.97 -1.66
CA ALA A 201 15.09 0.88 -0.25
C ALA A 201 15.97 2.04 0.19
N CYS A 202 15.88 2.41 1.47
CA CYS A 202 16.91 3.26 2.05
C CYS A 202 18.26 2.53 2.03
N SER A 203 19.30 3.21 1.55
CA SER A 203 20.67 2.67 1.52
C SER A 203 21.27 2.46 2.91
N ASN A 204 20.67 3.08 3.94
CA ASN A 204 21.01 2.77 5.32
C ASN A 204 20.20 1.56 5.80
N GLU A 205 20.88 0.44 6.03
CA GLU A 205 20.29 -0.81 6.51
C GLU A 205 19.46 -0.64 7.79
N SER A 206 19.82 0.32 8.66
CA SER A 206 19.08 0.55 9.91
C SER A 206 17.77 1.34 9.71
N CYS A 207 17.56 1.96 8.54
CA CYS A 207 16.36 2.75 8.27
C CYS A 207 15.16 1.84 7.97
N GLY A 208 15.36 0.75 7.24
CA GLY A 208 14.32 -0.21 6.87
C GLY A 208 13.18 0.36 6.01
N ALA A 209 13.29 1.60 5.53
CA ALA A 209 12.25 2.24 4.73
C ALA A 209 12.25 1.69 3.31
N ILE A 210 11.05 1.34 2.82
CA ILE A 210 10.82 0.76 1.51
C ILE A 210 9.76 1.60 0.80
N PHE A 211 10.05 1.96 -0.45
CA PHE A 211 9.26 2.88 -1.25
C PHE A 211 8.83 2.24 -2.56
N CYS A 212 7.66 2.66 -3.04
CA CYS A 212 7.16 2.35 -4.38
C CYS A 212 8.04 3.01 -5.45
N PRO A 213 8.62 2.24 -6.39
CA PRO A 213 9.27 2.83 -7.56
C PRO A 213 8.26 3.62 -8.40
N ARG A 214 8.60 4.84 -8.80
CA ARG A 214 7.76 5.61 -9.73
C ARG A 214 7.80 4.96 -11.12
N VAL A 215 6.66 4.96 -11.81
CA VAL A 215 6.50 4.35 -13.14
C VAL A 215 7.25 5.12 -14.23
N SER A 216 7.36 6.46 -14.09
CA SER A 216 8.06 7.28 -15.06
C SER A 216 9.59 7.17 -14.90
N PRO A 217 10.35 6.94 -15.98
CA PRO A 217 11.80 6.81 -15.91
C PRO A 217 12.50 8.02 -15.27
N GLU A 218 12.04 9.22 -15.55
CA GLU A 218 12.61 10.46 -15.01
C GLU A 218 12.44 10.57 -13.49
N ASN A 219 11.26 10.22 -12.96
CA ASN A 219 11.03 10.27 -11.52
C ASN A 219 11.71 9.11 -10.80
N LEU A 220 11.81 7.93 -11.44
CA LEU A 220 12.59 6.82 -10.93
C LEU A 220 14.07 7.21 -10.79
N ALA A 221 14.65 7.85 -11.80
CA ALA A 221 16.03 8.33 -11.74
C ALA A 221 16.26 9.34 -10.61
N LYS A 222 15.29 10.23 -10.36
CA LYS A 222 15.33 11.17 -9.22
C LYS A 222 15.29 10.45 -7.88
N GLN A 223 14.50 9.39 -7.73
CA GLN A 223 14.46 8.60 -6.50
C GLN A 223 15.79 7.84 -6.27
N GLN A 224 16.37 7.31 -7.34
CA GLN A 224 17.63 6.54 -7.30
C GLN A 224 18.85 7.39 -6.92
N ALA A 225 18.81 8.70 -7.11
CA ALA A 225 19.91 9.59 -6.71
C ALA A 225 20.22 9.57 -5.19
N ARG A 226 19.30 9.04 -4.36
CA ARG A 226 19.43 9.04 -2.89
C ARG A 226 19.14 7.70 -2.23
N LEU A 227 18.70 6.69 -3.00
CA LEU A 227 18.14 5.44 -2.49
C LEU A 227 18.61 4.27 -3.36
N GLU A 228 18.59 3.07 -2.79
CA GLU A 228 18.99 1.85 -3.49
C GLU A 228 17.80 1.25 -4.24
N TYR A 229 18.02 0.86 -5.50
CA TYR A 229 17.00 0.26 -6.33
C TYR A 229 17.21 -1.25 -6.47
N HIS A 230 16.18 -2.01 -6.08
CA HIS A 230 16.18 -3.47 -6.19
C HIS A 230 15.19 -3.89 -7.28
N PRO A 231 15.66 -4.20 -8.50
CA PRO A 231 14.78 -4.61 -9.60
C PRO A 231 14.15 -5.98 -9.31
N CYS A 232 13.03 -6.24 -9.98
CA CYS A 232 12.32 -7.52 -9.90
C CYS A 232 12.07 -8.07 -11.30
N GLU A 233 12.31 -9.37 -11.48
CA GLU A 233 12.06 -10.07 -12.74
C GLU A 233 10.66 -10.69 -12.84
N SER A 234 9.86 -10.62 -11.77
CA SER A 234 8.47 -11.08 -11.79
C SER A 234 7.65 -10.34 -12.85
N ARG A 235 6.87 -11.11 -13.59
CA ARG A 235 5.93 -10.65 -14.61
C ARG A 235 4.64 -11.45 -14.53
N SER A 236 3.51 -10.77 -14.56
CA SER A 236 2.21 -11.43 -14.72
C SER A 236 1.60 -11.10 -16.06
N TYR A 237 0.68 -11.97 -16.50
CA TYR A 237 -0.01 -11.86 -17.76
C TYR A 237 -1.51 -11.95 -17.52
N LEU A 238 -2.26 -11.06 -18.16
CA LEU A 238 -3.72 -11.15 -18.25
C LEU A 238 -4.09 -11.38 -19.72
N ILE A 239 -4.65 -12.55 -19.97
CA ILE A 239 -5.08 -12.99 -21.30
C ILE A 239 -6.60 -12.86 -21.38
N ARG A 240 -7.10 -12.21 -22.43
CA ARG A 240 -8.53 -11.93 -22.67
C ARG A 240 -8.96 -12.57 -23.98
N TYR A 241 -9.95 -13.46 -23.93
CA TYR A 241 -10.36 -14.28 -25.08
C TYR A 241 -11.81 -14.75 -24.99
N GLY A 242 -12.32 -15.34 -26.06
CA GLY A 242 -13.63 -16.00 -26.08
C GLY A 242 -14.85 -15.08 -26.13
N GLN A 243 -14.69 -13.77 -26.32
CA GLN A 243 -15.83 -12.85 -26.37
C GLN A 243 -16.71 -13.10 -27.60
N ILE A 244 -18.00 -13.31 -27.39
CA ILE A 244 -19.02 -13.55 -28.43
C ILE A 244 -19.68 -12.23 -28.81
N GLY A 245 -19.49 -11.80 -30.07
CA GLY A 245 -20.03 -10.52 -30.55
C GLY A 245 -19.60 -9.36 -29.66
N ASN A 246 -20.55 -8.52 -29.25
CA ASN A 246 -20.28 -7.39 -28.35
C ASN A 246 -20.58 -7.70 -26.86
N ASP A 247 -20.94 -8.95 -26.53
CA ASP A 247 -21.32 -9.31 -25.17
C ASP A 247 -20.09 -9.52 -24.28
N ILE A 248 -19.77 -8.52 -23.47
CA ILE A 248 -18.61 -8.56 -22.55
C ILE A 248 -18.75 -9.63 -21.46
N SER A 249 -19.96 -10.07 -21.12
CA SER A 249 -20.17 -11.11 -20.09
C SER A 249 -19.62 -12.47 -20.51
N THR A 250 -19.49 -12.70 -21.82
CA THR A 250 -18.89 -13.93 -22.39
C THR A 250 -17.37 -13.90 -22.42
N LEU A 251 -16.75 -12.76 -22.10
CA LEU A 251 -15.30 -12.62 -22.11
C LEU A 251 -14.68 -13.51 -21.02
N ARG A 252 -13.73 -14.35 -21.42
CA ARG A 252 -12.94 -15.19 -20.52
C ARG A 252 -11.59 -14.56 -20.27
N TYR A 253 -11.08 -14.79 -19.06
CA TYR A 253 -9.81 -14.30 -18.60
C TYR A 253 -8.94 -15.48 -18.20
N GLN A 254 -7.66 -15.41 -18.51
CA GLN A 254 -6.66 -16.27 -17.89
C GLN A 254 -5.59 -15.37 -17.28
N TYR A 255 -5.40 -15.51 -15.98
CA TYR A 255 -4.34 -14.82 -15.24
C TYR A 255 -3.17 -15.78 -15.06
N ILE A 256 -1.96 -15.33 -15.36
CA ILE A 256 -0.73 -16.09 -15.14
C ILE A 256 0.19 -15.23 -14.28
N ASN A 257 0.52 -15.72 -13.10
CA ASN A 257 1.54 -15.12 -12.26
C ASN A 257 2.93 -15.69 -12.59
N GLY A 258 3.93 -14.81 -12.56
CA GLY A 258 5.30 -15.19 -12.88
C GLY A 258 6.07 -15.77 -11.69
N PRO A 259 7.41 -15.78 -11.80
CA PRO A 259 8.29 -16.18 -10.71
C PRO A 259 8.06 -15.39 -9.42
N PRO A 260 8.45 -15.95 -8.26
CA PRO A 260 8.40 -15.25 -6.99
C PRO A 260 9.09 -13.88 -7.01
N HIS A 261 8.52 -12.92 -6.29
CA HIS A 261 9.13 -11.61 -6.06
C HIS A 261 10.35 -11.73 -5.15
N SER A 262 11.48 -11.14 -5.56
CA SER A 262 12.77 -11.18 -4.84
C SER A 262 12.95 -10.00 -3.87
N HIS A 263 11.85 -9.39 -3.45
CA HIS A 263 11.83 -8.22 -2.58
C HIS A 263 10.59 -8.26 -1.69
N SER A 264 10.56 -7.39 -0.68
CA SER A 264 9.40 -7.25 0.20
C SER A 264 8.21 -6.57 -0.49
N ARG A 265 7.06 -6.64 0.16
CA ARG A 265 5.89 -5.82 -0.19
C ARG A 265 6.20 -4.33 0.04
N ILE A 266 5.43 -3.47 -0.63
CA ILE A 266 5.53 -2.02 -0.54
C ILE A 266 4.43 -1.52 0.42
N PRO A 267 4.75 -0.66 1.41
CA PRO A 267 3.75 -0.20 2.38
C PRO A 267 2.72 0.77 1.79
N ASP A 268 3.10 1.52 0.76
CA ASP A 268 2.24 2.49 0.07
C ASP A 268 1.42 1.76 -1.01
N ILE A 269 0.22 1.34 -0.65
CA ILE A 269 -0.73 0.68 -1.54
C ILE A 269 -1.48 1.77 -2.32
N ALA A 270 -1.91 1.48 -3.54
CA ALA A 270 -2.56 2.48 -4.40
C ALA A 270 -4.09 2.34 -4.47
N HIS A 271 -4.62 1.22 -4.00
CA HIS A 271 -6.04 0.88 -4.07
C HIS A 271 -6.41 -0.17 -3.04
N THR A 272 -7.65 -0.15 -2.60
CA THR A 272 -8.24 -1.22 -1.79
C THR A 272 -8.52 -2.48 -2.61
N THR A 273 -8.49 -3.61 -1.92
CA THR A 273 -9.03 -4.89 -2.37
C THR A 273 -10.56 -4.88 -2.38
N ALA A 274 -11.18 -5.84 -3.07
CA ALA A 274 -12.63 -6.02 -3.07
C ALA A 274 -13.17 -6.34 -1.66
N ALA A 275 -12.43 -7.12 -0.88
CA ALA A 275 -12.77 -7.49 0.49
C ALA A 275 -12.71 -6.28 1.43
N GLU A 276 -11.72 -5.41 1.26
CA GLU A 276 -11.64 -4.11 1.96
C GLU A 276 -12.83 -3.22 1.63
N ASP A 277 -13.18 -3.07 0.35
CA ASP A 277 -14.35 -2.27 -0.07
C ASP A 277 -15.66 -2.83 0.51
N LYS A 278 -15.83 -4.15 0.50
CA LYS A 278 -17.01 -4.81 1.08
C LYS A 278 -17.10 -4.56 2.58
N ARG A 279 -15.99 -4.67 3.31
CA ARG A 279 -15.92 -4.40 4.75
C ARG A 279 -16.17 -2.92 5.05
N PHE A 280 -15.59 -2.02 4.25
CA PHE A 280 -15.83 -0.57 4.37
C PHE A 280 -17.31 -0.23 4.16
N LYS A 281 -17.93 -0.77 3.11
CA LYS A 281 -19.35 -0.57 2.82
C LYS A 281 -20.23 -1.07 3.98
N ALA A 282 -19.95 -2.27 4.51
CA ALA A 282 -20.68 -2.81 5.65
C ALA A 282 -20.52 -1.94 6.92
N ALA A 283 -19.29 -1.44 7.18
CA ALA A 283 -19.04 -0.52 8.29
C ALA A 283 -19.84 0.77 8.13
N TYR A 284 -19.87 1.34 6.93
CA TYR A 284 -20.67 2.52 6.61
C TYR A 284 -22.18 2.26 6.80
N GLU A 285 -22.71 1.16 6.27
CA GLU A 285 -24.15 0.80 6.38
C GLU A 285 -24.59 0.59 7.84
N SER A 286 -23.68 0.18 8.72
CA SER A 286 -23.95 0.07 10.16
C SER A 286 -24.10 1.43 10.87
N CYS A 287 -23.50 2.49 10.30
CA CYS A 287 -23.41 3.82 10.89
C CYS A 287 -23.61 4.93 9.82
N PRO A 288 -24.76 5.00 9.12
CA PRO A 288 -24.94 5.86 7.94
C PRO A 288 -24.91 7.36 8.22
N LYS A 289 -24.91 7.77 9.51
CA LYS A 289 -24.80 9.16 9.95
C LYS A 289 -23.39 9.56 10.38
N ALA A 290 -22.45 8.63 10.41
CA ALA A 290 -21.09 8.90 10.82
C ALA A 290 -20.37 9.72 9.75
N THR A 291 -19.60 10.73 10.15
CA THR A 291 -18.75 11.49 9.25
C THR A 291 -17.56 10.66 8.78
N PRO A 292 -16.86 11.02 7.69
CA PRO A 292 -15.64 10.32 7.27
C PRO A 292 -14.61 10.17 8.39
N THR A 293 -14.41 11.21 9.20
CA THR A 293 -13.50 11.16 10.37
C THR A 293 -13.98 10.17 11.44
N GLN A 294 -15.30 10.09 11.68
CA GLN A 294 -15.87 9.12 12.60
C GLN A 294 -15.76 7.69 12.05
N ILE A 295 -16.01 7.48 10.76
CA ILE A 295 -15.80 6.15 10.13
C ILE A 295 -14.33 5.73 10.23
N MET A 296 -13.38 6.66 9.97
CA MET A 296 -11.94 6.41 10.07
C MET A 296 -11.48 6.08 11.50
N ALA A 297 -11.89 6.87 12.49
CA ALA A 297 -11.47 6.71 13.89
C ALA A 297 -12.31 5.71 14.70
N GLY A 298 -13.45 5.28 14.16
CA GLY A 298 -14.48 4.52 14.87
C GLY A 298 -15.68 5.40 15.21
N ALA A 299 -16.89 4.97 14.83
CA ALA A 299 -18.10 5.71 15.14
C ALA A 299 -18.44 5.61 16.64
N PRO A 300 -18.99 6.67 17.26
CA PRO A 300 -19.47 6.59 18.64
C PRO A 300 -20.54 5.50 18.79
N ALA A 301 -20.39 4.67 19.82
CA ALA A 301 -21.29 3.59 20.20
C ALA A 301 -21.57 3.68 21.72
N PRO A 302 -22.65 3.07 22.24
CA PRO A 302 -22.99 3.14 23.68
C PRO A 302 -21.85 2.73 24.62
N ASN A 303 -20.97 1.83 24.18
CA ASN A 303 -19.84 1.30 24.95
C ASN A 303 -18.48 1.92 24.57
N GLY A 304 -18.45 3.06 23.88
CA GLY A 304 -17.23 3.76 23.47
C GLY A 304 -17.18 4.07 21.98
N TYR A 305 -16.08 3.75 21.31
CA TYR A 305 -15.95 3.88 19.87
C TYR A 305 -15.93 2.47 19.25
N GLY A 306 -16.65 2.30 18.13
CA GLY A 306 -16.53 1.09 17.30
C GLY A 306 -15.15 0.98 16.65
N PRO A 307 -14.82 -0.15 16.00
CA PRO A 307 -13.60 -0.26 15.20
C PRO A 307 -13.62 0.78 14.07
N GLY A 308 -12.51 1.49 13.89
CA GLY A 308 -12.33 2.42 12.77
C GLY A 308 -12.00 1.67 11.49
N VAL A 309 -12.35 2.25 10.33
CA VAL A 309 -12.04 1.60 9.04
C VAL A 309 -10.54 1.48 8.76
N ALA A 310 -9.71 2.25 9.47
CA ALA A 310 -8.26 2.09 9.51
C ALA A 310 -7.81 0.67 9.90
N GLU A 311 -8.63 -0.07 10.65
CA GLU A 311 -8.36 -1.48 10.99
C GLU A 311 -8.73 -2.45 9.85
N LEU A 312 -9.49 -1.99 8.85
CA LEU A 312 -9.96 -2.83 7.75
C LEU A 312 -8.93 -2.97 6.63
N GLY A 313 -8.03 -2.00 6.48
CA GLY A 313 -7.07 -1.93 5.38
C GLY A 313 -6.20 -0.68 5.44
N HIS A 314 -4.99 -0.78 4.88
CA HIS A 314 -3.97 0.28 5.01
C HIS A 314 -4.40 1.60 4.32
N GLU A 315 -5.08 1.50 3.18
CA GLU A 315 -5.56 2.67 2.43
C GLU A 315 -6.51 3.56 3.23
N PHE A 316 -7.24 2.99 4.19
CA PHE A 316 -8.17 3.73 5.03
C PHE A 316 -7.48 4.59 6.10
N HIS A 317 -6.15 4.50 6.25
CA HIS A 317 -5.39 5.48 7.02
C HIS A 317 -5.27 6.83 6.31
N ASN A 318 -5.48 6.87 4.99
CA ASN A 318 -5.55 8.11 4.24
C ASN A 318 -6.96 8.71 4.37
N GLN A 319 -7.05 9.86 5.04
CA GLN A 319 -8.31 10.57 5.26
C GLN A 319 -8.96 11.01 3.95
N ASP A 320 -8.17 11.46 2.97
CA ASP A 320 -8.69 11.92 1.67
C ASP A 320 -9.27 10.76 0.89
N TYR A 321 -8.59 9.61 0.90
CA TYR A 321 -9.08 8.39 0.27
C TYR A 321 -10.38 7.91 0.92
N THR A 322 -10.42 7.90 2.26
CA THR A 322 -11.64 7.56 3.01
C THR A 322 -12.79 8.50 2.68
N GLY A 323 -12.51 9.81 2.58
CA GLY A 323 -13.49 10.82 2.17
C GLY A 323 -14.00 10.62 0.74
N TYR A 324 -13.12 10.24 -0.19
CA TYR A 324 -13.47 9.91 -1.57
C TYR A 324 -14.44 8.72 -1.65
N LEU A 325 -14.12 7.60 -0.98
CA LEU A 325 -15.00 6.43 -0.95
C LEU A 325 -16.36 6.74 -0.32
N PHE A 326 -16.36 7.57 0.72
CA PHE A 326 -17.59 8.05 1.35
C PHE A 326 -18.46 8.85 0.35
N GLY A 327 -17.84 9.74 -0.44
CA GLY A 327 -18.53 10.48 -1.51
C GLY A 327 -19.16 9.56 -2.57
N LEU A 328 -18.44 8.52 -3.00
CA LEU A 328 -18.96 7.52 -3.94
C LEU A 328 -20.23 6.83 -3.42
N ILE A 329 -20.26 6.43 -2.15
CA ILE A 329 -21.43 5.76 -1.55
C ILE A 329 -22.64 6.69 -1.49
N HIS A 330 -22.43 7.98 -1.19
CA HIS A 330 -23.51 8.96 -1.12
C HIS A 330 -24.03 9.42 -2.50
N GLY A 331 -23.52 8.89 -3.61
CA GLY A 331 -23.80 9.40 -4.96
C GLY A 331 -23.40 10.87 -5.14
N SER A 332 -22.66 11.41 -4.17
CA SER A 332 -22.16 12.76 -4.16
C SER A 332 -20.75 12.67 -4.70
N VAL A 333 -20.59 12.85 -6.01
CA VAL A 333 -19.26 13.05 -6.59
C VAL A 333 -18.75 14.38 -6.04
N LEU A 334 -18.18 14.34 -4.84
CA LEU A 334 -17.36 15.41 -4.30
C LEU A 334 -16.28 15.61 -5.35
N HIS A 335 -16.38 16.71 -6.09
CA HIS A 335 -15.26 17.19 -6.87
C HIS A 335 -14.16 17.50 -5.86
N CYS A 336 -13.27 16.53 -5.64
CA CYS A 336 -12.00 16.75 -4.97
C CYS A 336 -11.23 17.75 -5.84
N ASN A 337 -11.42 19.04 -5.55
CA ASN A 337 -10.68 20.11 -6.19
C ASN A 337 -9.21 19.99 -5.78
N GLY A 338 -8.46 19.24 -6.58
CA GLY A 338 -7.00 19.21 -6.63
C GLY A 338 -6.32 18.44 -5.50
N LEU A 339 -5.99 17.14 -5.72
CA LEU A 339 -4.70 16.52 -5.32
C LEU A 339 -4.63 14.99 -5.51
N LEU A 340 -5.68 14.31 -5.96
CA LEU A 340 -5.59 12.89 -6.35
C LEU A 340 -5.46 12.74 -7.87
N GLN A 341 -4.32 13.16 -8.42
CA GLN A 341 -3.81 12.46 -9.61
C GLN A 341 -3.22 11.15 -9.10
N LEU A 342 -4.04 10.09 -9.10
CA LEU A 342 -3.50 8.74 -9.01
C LEU A 342 -2.52 8.57 -10.18
N PRO A 343 -1.22 8.33 -9.93
CA PRO A 343 -0.28 8.10 -11.01
C PRO A 343 -0.71 6.83 -11.76
N THR A 344 -1.00 6.98 -13.06
CA THR A 344 -1.30 5.88 -13.98
C THR A 344 -0.06 5.12 -14.42
#